data_AF-A0A6A6BUM6-F1
#
_entry.id   AF-A0A6A6BUM6-F1
#
_cell.length_a   1.000
_cell.length_b   1.000
_cell.length_c   1.000
_cell.angle_alpha   90.00
_cell.angle_beta   90.00
_cell.angle_gamma   90.00
#
_symmetry.space_group_name_H-M   'P 1'
#
loop_
_entity.id
_entity.type
_entity.pdbx_description
1 polymer ?
#
loop_
_entity_poly.entity_id
_entity_poly.type
_entity_poly.pdbx_seq_one_letter_code
_entity_poly.pdbx_strand_id
1 'polypeptide(L)'
;MTSILPNLVTELERLSLGRDKDAPRRDFENTIEDPVGFSSFYLKERPPTTISTDEFVNECLNPKLDQTHQELLIEENHEYFAKAQRFCDRWNLPEQNSDNFKRLLRGNLLFPVLLLINPCNFHDEDYDQMLEHSPTLDWLSWFFTSIGLSLDDIVIIDIIPLLSKAKRNTMTFEELSKAIPEAFDLAIEFLDIFKPNAIISCQCLTKGQLDETWGRFDHPIARDLCSSVDGACRLEVRRLTIRSRQVHVVKGFHPCYFLREPDASISDQREDLLCQVLRKSYQPCADWKLRIKKDMARQQLTEASNRVKEGLIAFFDILRPYKEAKEEAAGYGISLDEDDLAEDPDVELLVRQLVEFL
;
A
#
# COMPACT_ATOMS: atom_id res chain seq x y z
N MET A 1 1.09 36.61 -3.59
CA MET A 1 1.19 35.13 -3.63
C MET A 1 1.43 34.63 -2.22
N THR A 2 0.34 34.49 -1.47
CA THR A 2 0.33 34.27 -0.03
C THR A 2 0.38 32.76 0.27
N SER A 3 1.29 32.39 1.15
CA SER A 3 1.64 31.04 1.62
C SER A 3 0.43 30.16 2.00
N ILE A 4 0.32 28.99 1.35
CA ILE A 4 -0.67 27.92 1.64
C ILE A 4 -0.10 26.86 2.64
N LEU A 5 1.09 27.09 3.20
CA LEU A 5 1.80 26.08 4.00
C LEU A 5 1.55 26.02 5.53
N PRO A 6 0.81 26.91 6.22
CA PRO A 6 0.62 26.73 7.68
C PRO A 6 -0.45 25.70 8.08
N ASN A 7 -1.43 25.38 7.22
CA ASN A 7 -2.62 24.62 7.66
C ASN A 7 -2.43 23.09 7.74
N LEU A 8 -1.45 22.50 7.05
CA LEU A 8 -1.25 21.05 7.06
C LEU A 8 -0.66 20.50 8.37
N VAL A 9 0.08 21.32 9.11
CA VAL A 9 0.71 20.91 10.39
C VAL A 9 -0.32 20.88 11.52
N THR A 10 -1.27 21.82 11.53
CA THR A 10 -2.32 21.91 12.57
C THR A 10 -3.41 20.84 12.42
N GLU A 11 -3.62 20.32 11.21
CA GLU A 11 -4.59 19.25 10.94
C GLU A 11 -4.05 17.87 11.37
N LEU A 12 -2.74 17.64 11.23
CA LEU A 12 -2.05 16.42 11.71
C LEU A 12 -1.96 16.37 13.24
N GLU A 13 -1.81 17.51 13.92
CA GLU A 13 -1.84 17.58 15.39
C GLU A 13 -3.25 17.36 15.95
N ARG A 14 -4.31 17.73 15.20
CA ARG A 14 -5.70 17.44 15.60
C ARG A 14 -6.09 15.97 15.47
N LEU A 15 -5.56 15.25 14.47
CA LEU A 15 -5.80 13.81 14.30
C LEU A 15 -5.01 12.95 15.32
N SER A 16 -3.99 13.51 15.96
CA SER A 16 -3.18 12.85 17.00
C SER A 16 -3.86 12.85 18.39
N LEU A 17 -4.78 13.79 18.66
CA LEU A 17 -5.29 14.07 20.02
C LEU A 17 -6.72 13.57 20.29
N GLY A 18 -7.31 12.77 19.40
CA GLY A 18 -8.73 12.40 19.47
C GLY A 18 -9.02 10.90 19.54
N ARG A 19 -8.37 10.13 20.42
CA ARG A 19 -8.96 8.85 20.86
C ARG A 19 -9.63 9.05 22.20
N ASP A 20 -10.95 9.13 22.16
CA ASP A 20 -11.82 9.15 23.32
C ASP A 20 -11.59 7.86 24.13
N LYS A 21 -10.99 7.99 25.33
CA LYS A 21 -10.55 6.86 26.17
C LYS A 21 -11.70 6.19 26.93
N ASP A 22 -12.92 6.69 26.78
CA ASP A 22 -14.06 6.36 27.65
C ASP A 22 -15.19 5.56 26.98
N ALA A 23 -14.95 4.95 25.81
CA ALA A 23 -15.94 4.05 25.22
C ALA A 23 -16.12 2.76 26.07
N PRO A 24 -17.37 2.35 26.39
CA PRO A 24 -17.62 1.23 27.29
C PRO A 24 -17.17 -0.10 26.69
N ARG A 25 -16.24 -0.75 27.41
CA ARG A 25 -15.64 -2.06 27.13
C ARG A 25 -16.69 -3.18 27.22
N ARG A 26 -16.75 -4.06 26.22
CA ARG A 26 -17.48 -5.33 26.32
C ARG A 26 -16.53 -6.38 26.88
N ASP A 27 -16.87 -6.94 28.03
CA ASP A 27 -16.15 -8.03 28.66
C ASP A 27 -16.21 -9.28 27.79
N PHE A 28 -15.05 -9.75 27.34
CA PHE A 28 -14.86 -11.09 26.79
C PHE A 28 -13.72 -11.74 27.55
N GLU A 29 -14.07 -12.55 28.55
CA GLU A 29 -13.14 -13.51 29.15
C GLU A 29 -12.78 -14.55 28.09
N ASN A 30 -11.50 -14.68 27.77
CA ASN A 30 -10.91 -15.91 27.26
C ASN A 30 -9.41 -15.92 27.59
N THR A 31 -9.07 -16.67 28.62
CA THR A 31 -7.72 -17.14 28.95
C THR A 31 -7.18 -17.98 27.79
N ILE A 32 -6.07 -17.55 27.17
CA ILE A 32 -5.29 -18.38 26.25
C ILE A 32 -4.00 -18.75 26.99
N GLU A 33 -3.93 -20.00 27.43
CA GLU A 33 -2.68 -20.61 27.85
C GLU A 33 -1.88 -21.01 26.60
N ASP A 34 -0.60 -20.62 26.55
CA ASP A 34 0.33 -21.05 25.50
C ASP A 34 0.66 -22.55 25.63
N PRO A 35 0.47 -23.39 24.59
CA PRO A 35 0.98 -24.74 24.62
C PRO A 35 2.46 -24.75 24.26
N VAL A 36 3.28 -25.10 25.25
CA VAL A 36 4.70 -25.42 25.13
C VAL A 36 4.89 -26.68 24.29
N GLY A 37 5.69 -26.56 23.23
CA GLY A 37 6.51 -27.62 22.63
C GLY A 37 5.80 -28.59 21.68
N PHE A 38 6.34 -28.78 20.47
CA PHE A 38 7.01 -30.04 20.12
C PHE A 38 7.63 -30.05 18.71
N SER A 39 8.55 -31.01 18.60
CA SER A 39 9.59 -31.23 17.61
C SER A 39 9.13 -31.54 16.18
N SER A 40 9.99 -31.06 15.27
CA SER A 40 10.03 -31.26 13.83
C SER A 40 10.28 -32.73 13.45
N PHE A 41 9.35 -33.30 12.68
CA PHE A 41 9.67 -34.26 11.64
C PHE A 41 8.94 -33.80 10.38
N TYR A 42 9.67 -33.51 9.30
CA TYR A 42 9.40 -33.85 7.90
C TYR A 42 10.26 -32.97 6.98
N LEU A 43 10.96 -33.66 6.07
CA LEU A 43 11.86 -33.19 5.00
C LEU A 43 13.19 -32.55 5.45
N LYS A 44 14.31 -33.16 5.01
CA LYS A 44 15.67 -32.57 5.03
C LYS A 44 15.75 -31.41 4.02
N GLU A 45 14.89 -30.42 4.16
CA GLU A 45 15.09 -29.13 3.52
C GLU A 45 16.15 -28.40 4.34
N ARG A 46 17.13 -27.80 3.65
CA ARG A 46 18.13 -26.96 4.34
C ARG A 46 17.37 -25.97 5.21
N PRO A 47 17.78 -25.77 6.48
CA PRO A 47 17.11 -24.80 7.33
C PRO A 47 17.02 -23.48 6.55
N PRO A 48 15.84 -22.84 6.50
CA PRO A 48 15.68 -21.59 5.77
C PRO A 48 16.77 -20.63 6.23
N THR A 49 17.46 -20.02 5.28
CA THR A 49 18.49 -19.05 5.62
C THR A 49 17.79 -17.83 6.19
N THR A 50 18.17 -17.48 7.42
CA THR A 50 17.67 -16.31 8.13
C THR A 50 18.63 -15.16 7.90
N ILE A 51 18.09 -14.00 7.54
CA ILE A 51 18.81 -12.73 7.46
C ILE A 51 18.11 -11.69 8.33
N SER A 52 18.80 -10.58 8.61
CA SER A 52 18.19 -9.45 9.31
C SER A 52 17.27 -8.64 8.39
N THR A 53 16.32 -7.90 8.97
CA THR A 53 15.50 -6.96 8.19
C THR A 53 16.35 -5.88 7.50
N ASP A 54 17.43 -5.41 8.12
CA ASP A 54 18.31 -4.39 7.51
C ASP A 54 19.07 -4.95 6.30
N GLU A 55 19.55 -6.20 6.38
CA GLU A 55 20.17 -6.91 5.26
C GLU A 55 19.16 -7.10 4.11
N PHE A 56 17.94 -7.54 4.43
CA PHE A 56 16.86 -7.64 3.44
C PHE A 56 16.58 -6.29 2.74
N VAL A 57 16.45 -5.21 3.50
CA VAL A 57 16.18 -3.88 2.94
C VAL A 57 17.29 -3.43 2.00
N ASN A 58 18.54 -3.56 2.44
CA ASN A 58 19.70 -3.05 1.69
C ASN A 58 20.06 -3.91 0.48
N GLU A 59 19.97 -5.24 0.60
CA GLU A 59 20.43 -6.16 -0.44
C GLU A 59 19.33 -6.59 -1.41
N CYS A 60 18.05 -6.47 -1.02
CA CYS A 60 16.94 -6.99 -1.81
C CYS A 60 15.90 -5.92 -2.17
N LEU A 61 15.42 -5.14 -1.19
CA LEU A 61 14.33 -4.19 -1.42
C LEU A 61 14.80 -2.93 -2.16
N ASN A 62 15.78 -2.21 -1.59
CA ASN A 62 16.29 -0.95 -2.15
C ASN A 62 16.79 -1.11 -3.59
N PRO A 63 17.59 -2.13 -3.94
CA PRO A 63 18.04 -2.30 -5.31
C PRO A 63 16.89 -2.43 -6.32
N LYS A 64 15.78 -3.07 -5.94
CA LYS A 64 14.61 -3.20 -6.82
C LYS A 64 13.85 -1.89 -6.94
N LEU A 65 13.67 -1.17 -5.84
CA LEU A 65 13.03 0.15 -5.84
C LEU A 65 13.83 1.13 -6.71
N ASP A 66 15.15 1.16 -6.59
CA ASP A 66 16.00 2.10 -7.33
C ASP A 66 16.09 1.81 -8.84
N GLN A 67 15.83 0.57 -9.27
CA GLN A 67 15.81 0.18 -10.68
C GLN A 67 14.52 0.61 -11.42
N THR A 68 13.54 1.15 -10.72
CA THR A 68 12.22 1.41 -11.30
C THR A 68 11.65 2.77 -10.86
N HIS A 69 11.09 3.49 -11.83
CA HIS A 69 10.51 4.82 -11.65
C HIS A 69 8.99 4.86 -11.87
N GLN A 70 8.35 3.69 -11.91
CA GLN A 70 6.91 3.54 -12.13
C GLN A 70 6.33 2.56 -11.12
N GLU A 71 5.08 2.79 -10.73
CA GLU A 71 4.35 1.85 -9.88
C GLU A 71 4.00 0.58 -10.67
N LEU A 72 4.05 -0.57 -9.99
CA LEU A 72 3.65 -1.86 -10.58
C LEU A 72 2.35 -2.30 -9.92
N LEU A 73 1.23 -2.01 -10.57
CA LEU A 73 -0.12 -2.30 -10.05
C LEU A 73 -0.73 -3.50 -10.78
N ILE A 74 -1.65 -4.20 -10.11
CA ILE A 74 -2.47 -5.22 -10.75
C ILE A 74 -3.58 -4.53 -11.54
N GLU A 75 -3.70 -4.89 -12.83
CA GLU A 75 -4.75 -4.37 -13.69
C GLU A 75 -6.13 -4.81 -13.22
N GLU A 76 -7.10 -3.91 -13.31
CA GLU A 76 -8.44 -4.11 -12.78
C GLU A 76 -9.20 -5.29 -13.41
N ASN A 77 -8.88 -5.62 -14.65
CA ASN A 77 -9.46 -6.69 -15.45
C ASN A 77 -8.60 -7.96 -15.49
N HIS A 78 -7.59 -8.08 -14.61
CA HIS A 78 -6.72 -9.25 -14.57
C HIS A 78 -7.51 -10.55 -14.31
N GLU A 79 -7.18 -11.63 -15.03
CA GLU A 79 -7.92 -12.89 -15.01
C GLU A 79 -7.99 -13.56 -13.63
N TYR A 80 -7.05 -13.24 -12.74
CA TYR A 80 -7.05 -13.66 -11.34
C TYR A 80 -8.34 -13.24 -10.61
N PHE A 81 -8.87 -12.06 -10.89
CA PHE A 81 -10.10 -11.59 -10.23
C PHE A 81 -11.34 -12.36 -10.69
N ALA A 82 -11.34 -12.91 -11.91
CA ALA A 82 -12.41 -13.83 -12.33
C ALA A 82 -12.41 -15.14 -11.54
N LYS A 83 -11.26 -15.59 -11.02
CA LYS A 83 -11.18 -16.77 -10.14
C LYS A 83 -11.75 -16.45 -8.75
N ALA A 84 -11.42 -15.29 -8.20
CA ALA A 84 -12.00 -14.79 -6.94
C ALA A 84 -13.52 -14.64 -7.03
N GLN A 85 -14.03 -14.12 -8.15
CA GLN A 85 -15.47 -14.02 -8.38
C GLN A 85 -16.14 -15.40 -8.40
N ARG A 86 -15.57 -16.37 -9.13
CA ARG A 86 -16.11 -17.74 -9.16
C ARG A 86 -16.15 -18.40 -7.79
N PHE A 87 -15.18 -18.09 -6.93
CA PHE A 87 -15.19 -18.53 -5.54
C PHE A 87 -16.37 -17.89 -4.78
N CYS A 88 -16.56 -16.58 -4.91
CA CYS A 88 -17.68 -15.87 -4.30
C CYS A 88 -19.03 -16.45 -4.73
N ASP A 89 -19.21 -16.66 -6.03
CA ASP A 89 -20.44 -17.23 -6.61
C ASP A 89 -20.72 -18.64 -6.05
N ARG A 90 -19.68 -19.50 -6.02
CA ARG A 90 -19.79 -20.88 -5.54
C ARG A 90 -20.22 -20.94 -4.07
N TRP A 91 -19.66 -20.06 -3.25
CA TRP A 91 -19.87 -20.06 -1.80
C TRP A 91 -20.94 -19.06 -1.35
N ASN A 92 -21.70 -18.48 -2.29
CA ASN A 92 -22.74 -17.48 -2.05
C ASN A 92 -22.25 -16.36 -1.13
N LEU A 93 -21.15 -15.73 -1.54
CA LEU A 93 -20.62 -14.51 -0.93
C LEU A 93 -21.19 -13.29 -1.66
N PRO A 94 -21.47 -12.19 -0.94
CA PRO A 94 -21.83 -10.92 -1.57
C PRO A 94 -20.77 -10.45 -2.58
N GLU A 95 -21.21 -9.77 -3.64
CA GLU A 95 -20.33 -9.19 -4.67
C GLU A 95 -19.27 -8.27 -4.06
N GLN A 96 -19.67 -7.53 -3.01
CA GLN A 96 -18.80 -6.64 -2.26
C GLN A 96 -17.55 -7.33 -1.67
N ASN A 97 -17.62 -8.62 -1.33
CA ASN A 97 -16.45 -9.38 -0.91
C ASN A 97 -15.39 -9.44 -2.00
N SER A 98 -15.81 -9.63 -3.25
CA SER A 98 -14.92 -9.68 -4.41
C SER A 98 -14.30 -8.29 -4.67
N ASP A 99 -15.10 -7.24 -4.60
CA ASP A 99 -14.65 -5.86 -4.82
C ASP A 99 -13.65 -5.39 -3.77
N ASN A 100 -13.94 -5.62 -2.50
CA ASN A 100 -13.01 -5.30 -1.41
C ASN A 100 -11.71 -6.11 -1.54
N PHE A 101 -11.81 -7.39 -1.90
CA PHE A 101 -10.64 -8.27 -2.07
C PHE A 101 -9.77 -7.77 -3.22
N LYS A 102 -10.40 -7.43 -4.34
CA LYS A 102 -9.76 -6.82 -5.50
C LYS A 102 -9.06 -5.52 -5.12
N ARG A 103 -9.71 -4.63 -4.37
CA ARG A 103 -9.12 -3.35 -3.95
C ARG A 103 -7.90 -3.55 -3.05
N LEU A 104 -7.98 -4.44 -2.06
CA LEU A 104 -6.86 -4.77 -1.17
C LEU A 104 -5.64 -5.36 -1.93
N LEU A 105 -5.85 -6.05 -3.06
CA LEU A 105 -4.78 -6.60 -3.87
C LEU A 105 -4.13 -5.60 -4.84
N ARG A 106 -4.75 -4.43 -5.08
CA ARG A 106 -4.30 -3.49 -6.12
C ARG A 106 -3.15 -2.56 -5.71
N GLY A 107 -2.56 -2.78 -4.54
CA GLY A 107 -1.34 -2.08 -4.14
C GLY A 107 -0.14 -2.33 -5.07
N ASN A 108 0.97 -1.69 -4.74
CA ASN A 108 2.18 -1.73 -5.54
C ASN A 108 2.98 -3.02 -5.30
N LEU A 109 3.10 -3.87 -6.33
CA LEU A 109 3.82 -5.15 -6.33
C LEU A 109 5.35 -5.01 -6.15
N LEU A 110 5.88 -3.80 -6.20
CA LEU A 110 7.26 -3.53 -5.81
C LEU A 110 7.44 -3.58 -4.29
N PHE A 111 6.38 -3.31 -3.53
CA PHE A 111 6.42 -3.27 -2.08
C PHE A 111 6.23 -4.69 -1.51
N PRO A 112 6.66 -4.92 -0.25
CA PRO A 112 6.33 -6.16 0.43
C PRO A 112 4.81 -6.37 0.50
N VAL A 113 4.33 -7.58 0.18
CA VAL A 113 2.92 -7.95 0.35
C VAL A 113 2.64 -8.17 1.83
N LEU A 114 1.56 -7.59 2.35
CA LEU A 114 1.12 -7.87 3.72
C LEU A 114 0.22 -9.11 3.71
N LEU A 115 0.67 -10.17 4.40
CA LEU A 115 -0.07 -11.42 4.51
C LEU A 115 -0.79 -11.49 5.85
N LEU A 116 -2.13 -11.55 5.80
CA LEU A 116 -3.03 -11.72 6.93
C LEU A 116 -3.61 -13.14 6.97
N ILE A 117 -4.47 -13.41 7.95
CA ILE A 117 -5.01 -14.76 8.18
C ILE A 117 -6.24 -14.99 7.29
N ASN A 118 -7.25 -14.16 7.48
CA ASN A 118 -8.56 -14.27 6.87
C ASN A 118 -9.24 -12.89 6.89
N PRO A 119 -10.19 -12.65 5.98
CA PRO A 119 -11.01 -11.44 5.97
C PRO A 119 -11.63 -11.09 7.31
N CYS A 120 -11.76 -9.79 7.58
CA CYS A 120 -12.61 -9.30 8.66
C CYS A 120 -14.08 -9.68 8.42
N ASN A 121 -14.92 -9.54 9.45
CA ASN A 121 -16.33 -9.91 9.35
C ASN A 121 -17.18 -8.91 8.55
N PHE A 122 -16.64 -7.74 8.23
CA PHE A 122 -17.31 -6.62 7.54
C PHE A 122 -16.91 -6.53 6.07
N HIS A 123 -16.37 -7.62 5.53
CA HIS A 123 -15.81 -7.63 4.17
C HIS A 123 -16.91 -7.63 3.08
N ASP A 124 -18.17 -7.78 3.48
CA ASP A 124 -19.38 -7.61 2.69
C ASP A 124 -19.93 -6.18 2.68
N GLU A 125 -19.34 -5.25 3.45
CA GLU A 125 -19.70 -3.84 3.48
C GLU A 125 -18.93 -3.02 2.44
N ASP A 126 -19.39 -1.80 2.15
CA ASP A 126 -18.64 -0.86 1.31
C ASP A 126 -17.22 -0.66 1.86
N TYR A 127 -16.24 -0.45 0.98
CA TYR A 127 -14.82 -0.46 1.38
C TYR A 127 -14.51 0.48 2.55
N ASP A 128 -15.03 1.71 2.51
CA ASP A 128 -14.76 2.69 3.56
C ASP A 128 -15.38 2.27 4.92
N GLN A 129 -16.55 1.62 4.90
CA GLN A 129 -17.18 1.05 6.09
C GLN A 129 -16.41 -0.17 6.62
N MET A 130 -15.94 -1.03 5.72
CA MET A 130 -15.07 -2.16 6.07
C MET A 130 -13.81 -1.68 6.81
N LEU A 131 -13.19 -0.58 6.34
CA LEU A 131 -12.03 0.01 7.02
C LEU A 131 -12.39 0.52 8.41
N GLU A 132 -13.46 1.32 8.53
CA GLU A 132 -13.91 1.88 9.81
C GLU A 132 -14.26 0.80 10.84
N HIS A 133 -14.93 -0.27 10.41
CA HIS A 133 -15.39 -1.32 11.31
C HIS A 133 -14.35 -2.41 11.58
N SER A 134 -13.26 -2.47 10.82
CA SER A 134 -12.19 -3.45 11.01
C SER A 134 -11.03 -2.82 11.81
N PRO A 135 -10.87 -3.13 13.12
CA PRO A 135 -9.82 -2.51 13.93
C PRO A 135 -8.42 -2.77 13.39
N THR A 136 -8.23 -3.89 12.69
CA THR A 136 -6.94 -4.24 12.05
C THR A 136 -6.69 -3.38 10.82
N LEU A 137 -7.68 -3.20 9.95
CA LEU A 137 -7.49 -2.41 8.73
C LEU A 137 -7.44 -0.90 9.04
N ASP A 138 -8.24 -0.43 9.99
CA ASP A 138 -8.17 0.94 10.52
C ASP A 138 -6.78 1.24 11.08
N TRP A 139 -6.26 0.39 11.97
CA TRP A 139 -4.92 0.57 12.53
C TRP A 139 -3.83 0.54 11.44
N LEU A 140 -3.92 -0.37 10.48
CA LEU A 140 -2.98 -0.42 9.35
C LEU A 140 -3.06 0.86 8.50
N SER A 141 -4.28 1.35 8.22
CA SER A 141 -4.50 2.59 7.50
C SER A 141 -3.85 3.77 8.21
N TRP A 142 -4.06 3.90 9.53
CA TRP A 142 -3.38 4.91 10.36
C TRP A 142 -1.86 4.76 10.30
N PHE A 143 -1.32 3.55 10.47
CA PHE A 143 0.11 3.29 10.45
C PHE A 143 0.73 3.69 9.11
N PHE A 144 0.17 3.24 7.99
CA PHE A 144 0.70 3.56 6.67
C PHE A 144 0.63 5.06 6.38
N THR A 145 -0.47 5.70 6.76
CA THR A 145 -0.63 7.17 6.66
C THR A 145 0.48 7.89 7.43
N SER A 146 0.84 7.41 8.62
CA SER A 146 1.90 8.01 9.45
C SER A 146 3.29 8.00 8.81
N ILE A 147 3.55 7.09 7.86
CA ILE A 147 4.80 7.01 7.11
C ILE A 147 4.69 7.55 5.67
N GLY A 148 3.55 8.13 5.29
CA GLY A 148 3.33 8.72 3.97
C GLY A 148 2.89 7.75 2.88
N LEU A 149 2.40 6.57 3.26
CA LEU A 149 1.72 5.61 2.39
C LEU A 149 0.22 5.59 2.68
N SER A 150 -0.56 5.02 1.77
CA SER A 150 -1.97 4.72 1.98
C SER A 150 -2.19 3.20 1.95
N LEU A 151 -3.32 2.73 2.46
CA LEU A 151 -3.63 1.30 2.42
C LEU A 151 -3.72 0.80 0.96
N ASP A 152 -4.23 1.63 0.06
CA ASP A 152 -4.32 1.34 -1.39
C ASP A 152 -2.94 1.20 -2.07
N ASP A 153 -1.83 1.55 -1.39
CA ASP A 153 -0.46 1.33 -1.88
C ASP A 153 0.07 -0.06 -1.56
N ILE A 154 -0.56 -0.75 -0.63
CA ILE A 154 -0.08 -2.01 -0.08
C ILE A 154 -0.94 -3.13 -0.61
N VAL A 155 -0.30 -4.15 -1.19
CA VAL A 155 -1.01 -5.38 -1.50
C VAL A 155 -1.25 -6.12 -0.19
N ILE A 156 -2.52 -6.28 0.19
CA ILE A 156 -2.95 -7.02 1.37
C ILE A 156 -3.69 -8.27 0.90
N ILE A 157 -3.20 -9.43 1.32
CA ILE A 157 -3.83 -10.72 1.02
C ILE A 157 -3.95 -11.55 2.30
N ASP A 158 -5.06 -12.26 2.43
CA ASP A 158 -5.21 -13.28 3.47
C ASP A 158 -4.73 -14.64 2.98
N ILE A 159 -4.15 -15.47 3.86
CA ILE A 159 -3.79 -16.83 3.49
C ILE A 159 -5.03 -17.71 3.23
N ILE A 160 -6.16 -17.40 3.89
CA ILE A 160 -7.50 -17.92 3.58
C ILE A 160 -8.37 -16.74 3.10
N PRO A 161 -8.24 -16.32 1.83
CA PRO A 161 -8.96 -15.18 1.28
C PRO A 161 -10.46 -15.45 1.17
N LEU A 162 -11.25 -14.37 1.14
CA LEU A 162 -12.72 -14.35 0.95
C LEU A 162 -13.56 -15.06 2.04
N LEU A 163 -12.99 -15.94 2.86
CA LEU A 163 -13.69 -16.62 3.95
C LEU A 163 -13.46 -15.94 5.30
N SER A 164 -14.38 -15.05 5.68
CA SER A 164 -14.40 -14.47 7.03
C SER A 164 -14.79 -15.51 8.09
N LYS A 165 -14.46 -15.22 9.36
CA LYS A 165 -14.88 -16.04 10.50
C LYS A 165 -16.41 -16.12 10.61
N ALA A 166 -17.10 -15.01 10.32
CA ALA A 166 -18.57 -14.97 10.30
C ALA A 166 -19.13 -15.93 9.24
N LYS A 167 -18.65 -15.87 8.00
CA LYS A 167 -19.10 -16.78 6.93
C LYS A 167 -18.83 -18.24 7.31
N ARG A 168 -17.64 -18.53 7.80
CA ARG A 168 -17.25 -19.88 8.23
C ARG A 168 -18.24 -20.48 9.24
N ASN A 169 -18.73 -19.68 10.19
CA ASN A 169 -19.68 -20.15 11.20
C ASN A 169 -21.07 -20.50 10.63
N THR A 170 -21.37 -20.09 9.40
CA THR A 170 -22.63 -20.43 8.71
C THR A 170 -22.52 -21.69 7.85
N MET A 171 -21.30 -22.16 7.56
CA MET A 171 -21.06 -23.31 6.70
C MET A 171 -21.06 -24.62 7.50
N THR A 172 -21.51 -25.69 6.86
CA THR A 172 -21.38 -27.06 7.35
C THR A 172 -19.93 -27.53 7.29
N PHE A 173 -19.62 -28.61 8.03
CA PHE A 173 -18.29 -29.22 7.97
C PHE A 173 -17.91 -29.67 6.55
N GLU A 174 -18.87 -30.22 5.79
CA GLU A 174 -18.62 -30.67 4.42
C GLU A 174 -18.25 -29.49 3.50
N GLU A 175 -18.98 -28.38 3.61
CA GLU A 175 -18.67 -27.15 2.87
C GLU A 175 -17.30 -26.60 3.23
N LEU A 176 -16.98 -26.48 4.53
CA LEU A 176 -15.68 -26.00 4.99
C LEU A 176 -14.52 -26.85 4.47
N SER A 177 -14.69 -28.17 4.45
CA SER A 177 -13.67 -29.10 3.96
C SER A 177 -13.31 -28.89 2.48
N LYS A 178 -14.18 -28.23 1.70
CA LYS A 178 -13.97 -27.87 0.30
C LYS A 178 -13.58 -26.40 0.14
N ALA A 179 -14.24 -25.49 0.87
CA ALA A 179 -14.05 -24.05 0.73
C ALA A 179 -12.66 -23.59 1.19
N ILE A 180 -12.12 -24.17 2.26
CA ILE A 180 -10.83 -23.75 2.84
C ILE A 180 -9.64 -24.08 1.93
N PRO A 181 -9.49 -25.32 1.41
CA PRO A 181 -8.46 -25.61 0.43
C PRO A 181 -8.58 -24.76 -0.83
N GLU A 182 -9.80 -24.52 -1.31
CA GLU A 182 -10.04 -23.69 -2.50
C GLU A 182 -9.65 -22.22 -2.26
N ALA A 183 -9.99 -21.65 -1.10
CA ALA A 183 -9.56 -20.31 -0.71
C ALA A 183 -8.03 -20.24 -0.61
N PHE A 184 -7.42 -21.21 0.06
CA PHE A 184 -5.96 -21.27 0.17
C PHE A 184 -5.28 -21.36 -1.20
N ASP A 185 -5.82 -22.15 -2.12
CA ASP A 185 -5.32 -22.25 -3.48
C ASP A 185 -5.35 -20.90 -4.20
N LEU A 186 -6.35 -20.04 -3.97
CA LEU A 186 -6.36 -18.67 -4.48
C LEU A 186 -5.17 -17.85 -3.96
N ALA A 187 -4.82 -17.96 -2.68
CA ALA A 187 -3.67 -17.26 -2.11
C ALA A 187 -2.34 -17.79 -2.69
N ILE A 188 -2.18 -19.10 -2.83
CA ILE A 188 -0.98 -19.69 -3.44
C ILE A 188 -0.86 -19.31 -4.92
N GLU A 189 -1.99 -19.29 -5.64
CA GLU A 189 -2.02 -18.88 -7.03
C GLU A 189 -1.65 -17.41 -7.20
N PHE A 190 -2.11 -16.52 -6.30
CA PHE A 190 -1.67 -15.13 -6.26
C PHE A 190 -0.14 -15.02 -6.17
N LEU A 191 0.46 -15.74 -5.21
CA LEU A 191 1.91 -15.73 -5.00
C LEU A 191 2.69 -16.25 -6.22
N ASP A 192 2.10 -17.19 -6.98
CA ASP A 192 2.69 -17.77 -8.18
C ASP A 192 2.59 -16.84 -9.40
N ILE A 193 1.44 -16.18 -9.58
CA ILE A 193 1.18 -15.27 -10.70
C ILE A 193 1.99 -13.99 -10.52
N PHE A 194 1.81 -13.29 -9.39
CA PHE A 194 2.33 -11.94 -9.20
C PHE A 194 3.74 -11.91 -8.63
N LYS A 195 4.24 -13.06 -8.13
CA LYS A 195 5.63 -13.25 -7.73
C LYS A 195 6.15 -12.11 -6.85
N PRO A 196 5.52 -11.84 -5.68
CA PRO A 196 5.95 -10.76 -4.79
C PRO A 196 7.33 -11.05 -4.19
N ASN A 197 8.28 -10.13 -4.29
CA ASN A 197 9.65 -10.42 -3.82
C ASN A 197 9.78 -10.60 -2.31
N ALA A 198 8.88 -9.97 -1.57
CA ALA A 198 8.82 -10.01 -0.13
C ALA A 198 7.38 -10.10 0.36
N ILE A 199 7.21 -10.75 1.50
CA ILE A 199 5.96 -10.86 2.24
C ILE A 199 6.25 -10.43 3.68
N ILE A 200 5.44 -9.54 4.24
CA ILE A 200 5.37 -9.31 5.67
C ILE A 200 4.26 -10.21 6.20
N SER A 201 4.63 -11.25 6.93
CA SER A 201 3.64 -12.17 7.47
C SER A 201 3.14 -11.69 8.82
N CYS A 202 1.87 -11.32 8.86
CA CYS A 202 1.09 -11.09 10.08
C CYS A 202 0.10 -12.24 10.33
N GLN A 203 0.30 -13.35 9.62
CA GLN A 203 -0.51 -14.56 9.71
C GLN A 203 0.06 -15.46 10.81
N CYS A 204 -0.63 -15.54 11.94
CA CYS A 204 -0.20 -16.30 13.12
C CYS A 204 -0.89 -17.66 13.28
N LEU A 205 -1.44 -18.25 12.20
CA LEU A 205 -2.07 -19.58 12.31
C LEU A 205 -1.00 -20.62 12.69
N THR A 206 -1.03 -21.06 13.93
CA THR A 206 -0.27 -22.21 14.39
C THR A 206 -1.00 -23.51 14.06
N LYS A 207 -0.27 -24.63 14.01
CA LYS A 207 -0.82 -25.95 13.67
C LYS A 207 -2.04 -26.34 14.53
N GLY A 208 -2.02 -26.02 15.83
CA GLY A 208 -3.15 -26.30 16.73
C GLY A 208 -4.39 -25.44 16.44
N GLN A 209 -4.19 -24.15 16.12
CA GLN A 209 -5.30 -23.25 15.80
C GLN A 209 -5.97 -23.60 14.46
N LEU A 210 -5.20 -24.08 13.47
CA LEU A 210 -5.75 -24.57 12.21
C LEU A 210 -6.74 -25.71 12.44
N ASP A 211 -6.33 -26.74 13.18
CA ASP A 211 -7.15 -27.94 13.37
C ASP A 211 -8.48 -27.64 14.11
N GLU A 212 -8.45 -26.75 15.10
CA GLU A 212 -9.63 -26.40 15.91
C GLU A 212 -10.51 -25.32 15.25
N THR A 213 -9.90 -24.38 14.53
CA THR A 213 -10.58 -23.15 14.04
C THR A 213 -10.90 -23.25 12.55
N TRP A 214 -10.09 -23.95 11.74
CA TRP A 214 -10.21 -23.98 10.28
C TRP A 214 -10.36 -25.40 9.73
N GLY A 215 -10.63 -26.38 10.60
CA GLY A 215 -10.61 -27.79 10.22
C GLY A 215 -9.18 -28.28 9.99
N ARG A 216 -9.00 -29.60 9.87
CA ARG A 216 -7.66 -30.20 9.67
C ARG A 216 -7.05 -29.74 8.35
N PHE A 217 -6.29 -28.65 8.41
CA PHE A 217 -5.60 -28.04 7.26
C PHE A 217 -4.12 -27.90 7.60
N ASP A 218 -3.31 -28.88 7.20
CA ASP A 218 -1.85 -28.88 7.34
C ASP A 218 -1.23 -28.74 5.95
N HIS A 219 -0.84 -27.51 5.59
CA HIS A 219 -0.13 -27.22 4.36
C HIS A 219 1.29 -26.69 4.65
N PRO A 220 2.36 -27.27 4.08
CA PRO A 220 3.75 -26.85 4.35
C PRO A 220 3.98 -25.35 4.11
N ILE A 221 3.49 -24.82 2.98
CA ILE A 221 3.63 -23.40 2.65
C ILE A 221 2.95 -22.50 3.71
N ALA A 222 1.78 -22.89 4.22
CA ALA A 222 1.10 -22.12 5.27
C ALA A 222 1.95 -22.08 6.56
N ARG A 223 2.61 -23.20 6.90
CA ARG A 223 3.52 -23.26 8.05
C ARG A 223 4.79 -22.42 7.85
N ASP A 224 5.34 -22.40 6.65
CA ASP A 224 6.55 -21.62 6.37
C ASP A 224 6.26 -20.11 6.35
N LEU A 225 5.09 -19.73 5.83
CA LEU A 225 4.58 -18.37 5.86
C LEU A 225 4.16 -17.92 7.27
N CYS A 226 3.80 -18.84 8.15
CA CYS A 226 3.39 -18.55 9.53
C CYS A 226 4.38 -17.66 10.27
N SER A 227 3.84 -16.62 10.93
CA SER A 227 4.60 -15.70 11.75
C SER A 227 4.45 -15.97 13.23
N SER A 228 5.40 -15.45 14.00
CA SER A 228 5.41 -15.50 15.46
C SER A 228 5.94 -14.22 16.05
N VAL A 229 5.48 -13.90 17.27
CA VAL A 229 5.99 -12.76 18.05
C VAL A 229 7.51 -12.87 18.25
N ASP A 230 8.01 -14.07 18.53
CA ASP A 230 9.45 -14.35 18.63
C ASP A 230 10.24 -14.00 17.36
N GLY A 231 9.69 -14.30 16.19
CA GLY A 231 10.31 -13.95 14.91
C GLY A 231 10.32 -12.43 14.71
N ALA A 232 9.22 -11.75 15.07
CA ALA A 232 9.12 -10.30 15.02
C ALA A 232 10.09 -9.60 15.97
N CYS A 233 10.22 -10.08 17.22
CA CYS A 233 11.20 -9.59 18.21
C CYS A 233 12.64 -9.62 17.67
N ARG A 234 12.96 -10.62 16.84
CA ARG A 234 14.29 -10.77 16.21
C ARG A 234 14.43 -9.99 14.90
N LEU A 235 13.39 -9.29 14.45
CA LEU A 235 13.32 -8.66 13.12
C LEU A 235 13.73 -9.67 12.01
N GLU A 236 13.23 -10.90 12.16
CA GLU A 236 13.66 -12.05 11.40
C GLU A 236 13.11 -12.02 9.97
N VAL A 237 13.98 -12.22 8.98
CA VAL A 237 13.58 -12.46 7.60
C VAL A 237 14.01 -13.85 7.18
N ARG A 238 13.06 -14.67 6.73
CA ARG A 238 13.32 -16.01 6.21
C ARG A 238 13.31 -16.01 4.69
N ARG A 239 14.27 -16.70 4.08
CA ARG A 239 14.22 -17.04 2.67
C ARG A 239 13.46 -18.35 2.49
N LEU A 240 12.31 -18.28 1.83
CA LEU A 240 11.49 -19.44 1.50
C LEU A 240 11.54 -19.72 0.00
N THR A 241 11.39 -20.99 -0.38
CA THR A 241 11.23 -21.36 -1.79
C THR A 241 9.78 -21.73 -2.05
N ILE A 242 9.05 -20.89 -2.80
CA ILE A 242 7.67 -21.15 -3.23
C ILE A 242 7.72 -21.45 -4.72
N ARG A 243 7.35 -22.69 -5.12
CA ARG A 243 7.35 -23.16 -6.52
C ARG A 243 8.64 -22.82 -7.29
N SER A 244 9.79 -23.11 -6.67
CA SER A 244 11.14 -22.86 -7.21
C SER A 244 11.61 -21.39 -7.22
N ARG A 245 10.86 -20.47 -6.61
CA ARG A 245 11.27 -19.07 -6.47
C ARG A 245 11.56 -18.72 -5.01
N GLN A 246 12.65 -18.01 -4.79
CA GLN A 246 12.94 -17.45 -3.47
C GLN A 246 12.06 -16.23 -3.18
N VAL A 247 11.45 -16.24 -2.00
CA VAL A 247 10.65 -15.14 -1.44
C VAL A 247 11.21 -14.82 -0.06
N HIS A 248 11.33 -13.54 0.25
CA HIS A 248 11.70 -13.08 1.59
C HIS A 248 10.44 -12.94 2.43
N VAL A 249 10.42 -13.57 3.60
CA VAL A 249 9.30 -13.48 4.55
C VAL A 249 9.77 -12.81 5.81
N VAL A 250 9.39 -11.55 5.99
CA VAL A 250 9.60 -10.79 7.21
C VAL A 250 8.56 -11.24 8.23
N LYS A 251 9.01 -11.59 9.43
CA LYS A 251 8.13 -12.06 10.50
C LYS A 251 7.55 -10.87 11.26
N GLY A 252 6.22 -10.72 11.22
CA GLY A 252 5.44 -9.81 12.06
C GLY A 252 4.49 -10.57 12.99
N PHE A 253 3.37 -9.97 13.33
CA PHE A 253 2.23 -10.65 13.96
C PHE A 253 0.96 -9.85 13.74
N HIS A 254 -0.19 -10.49 13.95
CA HIS A 254 -1.47 -9.86 13.71
C HIS A 254 -1.72 -8.68 14.69
N PRO A 255 -2.19 -7.50 14.24
CA PRO A 255 -2.47 -6.37 15.12
C PRO A 255 -3.40 -6.67 16.31
N CYS A 256 -4.30 -7.65 16.15
CA CYS A 256 -5.15 -8.11 17.27
C CYS A 256 -4.39 -8.56 18.54
N TYR A 257 -3.09 -8.87 18.46
CA TYR A 257 -2.28 -9.22 19.64
C TYR A 257 -2.05 -8.06 20.61
N PHE A 258 -2.20 -6.81 20.18
CA PHE A 258 -2.18 -5.64 21.07
C PHE A 258 -3.53 -4.92 21.12
N LEU A 259 -4.27 -4.88 20.00
CA LEU A 259 -5.60 -4.24 19.98
C LEU A 259 -6.61 -4.89 20.94
N ARG A 260 -6.37 -6.14 21.36
CA ARG A 260 -7.21 -6.87 22.32
C ARG A 260 -6.49 -7.17 23.64
N GLU A 261 -5.29 -6.64 23.83
CA GLU A 261 -4.50 -6.88 25.03
C GLU A 261 -5.02 -5.98 26.17
N PRO A 262 -5.53 -6.54 27.28
CA PRO A 262 -6.03 -5.75 28.40
C PRO A 262 -4.93 -4.97 29.14
N ASP A 263 -3.70 -5.49 29.17
CA ASP A 263 -2.57 -4.79 29.79
C ASP A 263 -1.98 -3.73 28.84
N ALA A 264 -2.14 -2.45 29.20
CA ALA A 264 -1.68 -1.34 28.39
C ALA A 264 -0.16 -1.38 28.12
N SER A 265 0.66 -1.81 29.09
CA SER A 265 2.11 -1.90 28.92
C SER A 265 2.50 -2.98 27.92
N ILE A 266 1.83 -4.13 27.96
CA ILE A 266 2.06 -5.22 27.00
C ILE A 266 1.53 -4.83 25.62
N SER A 267 0.36 -4.17 25.57
CA SER A 267 -0.21 -3.63 24.34
C SER A 267 0.76 -2.67 23.66
N ASP A 268 1.23 -1.65 24.36
CA ASP A 268 2.15 -0.63 23.83
C ASP A 268 3.47 -1.26 23.34
N GLN A 269 4.06 -2.18 24.12
CA GLN A 269 5.28 -2.89 23.71
C GLN A 269 5.10 -3.71 22.42
N ARG A 270 3.95 -4.37 22.26
CA ARG A 270 3.64 -5.15 21.05
C ARG A 270 3.32 -4.24 19.87
N GLU A 271 2.59 -3.14 20.08
CA GLU A 271 2.33 -2.15 19.05
C GLU A 271 3.64 -1.54 18.53
N ASP A 272 4.53 -1.14 19.43
CA ASP A 272 5.86 -0.59 19.11
C ASP A 272 6.70 -1.59 18.30
N LEU A 273 6.69 -2.87 18.70
CA LEU A 273 7.40 -3.91 17.99
C LEU A 273 6.87 -4.12 16.57
N LEU A 274 5.54 -4.19 16.38
CA LEU A 274 4.98 -4.31 15.04
C LEU A 274 5.25 -3.07 14.20
N CYS A 275 5.12 -1.87 14.79
CA CYS A 275 5.49 -0.61 14.14
C CYS A 275 6.96 -0.62 13.69
N GLN A 276 7.87 -1.18 14.49
CA GLN A 276 9.27 -1.30 14.12
C GLN A 276 9.47 -2.21 12.90
N VAL A 277 8.84 -3.39 12.88
CA VAL A 277 8.89 -4.33 11.75
C VAL A 277 8.36 -3.68 10.46
N LEU A 278 7.17 -3.08 10.55
CA LEU A 278 6.51 -2.46 9.40
C LEU A 278 7.28 -1.24 8.92
N ARG A 279 7.75 -0.36 9.83
CA ARG A 279 8.50 0.85 9.46
C ARG A 279 9.81 0.48 8.79
N LYS A 280 10.56 -0.49 9.30
CA LYS A 280 11.80 -0.94 8.64
C LYS A 280 11.54 -1.49 7.23
N SER A 281 10.41 -2.16 7.03
CA SER A 281 10.09 -2.81 5.75
C SER A 281 9.45 -1.86 4.72
N TYR A 282 8.68 -0.86 5.16
CA TYR A 282 7.89 0.02 4.29
C TYR A 282 8.39 1.47 4.21
N GLN A 283 9.23 1.94 5.13
CA GLN A 283 9.81 3.29 5.01
C GLN A 283 10.57 3.49 3.68
N PRO A 284 11.39 2.53 3.20
CA PRO A 284 12.05 2.68 1.89
C PRO A 284 11.04 2.80 0.73
N CYS A 285 9.90 2.13 0.83
CA CYS A 285 8.81 2.22 -0.15
C CYS A 285 8.16 3.60 -0.14
N ALA A 286 7.92 4.17 1.05
CA ALA A 286 7.39 5.52 1.21
C ALA A 286 8.34 6.57 0.62
N ASP A 287 9.63 6.46 0.94
CA ASP A 287 10.67 7.37 0.45
C ASP A 287 10.79 7.30 -1.09
N TRP A 288 10.73 6.08 -1.65
CA TRP A 288 10.70 5.84 -3.09
C TRP A 288 9.47 6.49 -3.75
N LYS A 289 8.28 6.30 -3.18
CA LYS A 289 7.03 6.87 -3.72
C LYS A 289 7.07 8.39 -3.73
N LEU A 290 7.56 8.98 -2.64
CA LEU A 290 7.74 10.44 -2.54
C LEU A 290 8.73 10.96 -3.59
N ARG A 291 9.83 10.24 -3.82
CA ARG A 291 10.84 10.59 -4.83
C ARG A 291 10.22 10.62 -6.24
N ILE A 292 9.51 9.56 -6.61
CA ILE A 292 8.86 9.49 -7.94
C ILE A 292 7.82 10.60 -8.11
N LYS A 293 6.98 10.85 -7.11
CA LYS A 293 6.01 11.96 -7.17
C LYS A 293 6.69 13.30 -7.40
N LYS A 294 7.82 13.56 -6.73
CA LYS A 294 8.61 14.78 -6.93
C LYS A 294 9.21 14.86 -8.32
N ASP A 295 9.74 13.76 -8.83
CA ASP A 295 10.34 13.71 -10.17
C ASP A 295 9.29 13.90 -11.27
N MET A 296 8.11 13.29 -11.14
CA MET A 296 6.97 13.51 -12.04
C MET A 296 6.51 14.97 -12.01
N ALA A 297 6.36 15.57 -10.83
CA ALA A 297 5.98 16.98 -10.71
C ALA A 297 7.00 17.92 -11.36
N ARG A 298 8.31 17.63 -11.20
CA ARG A 298 9.38 18.37 -11.87
C ARG A 298 9.35 18.23 -13.38
N GLN A 299 9.08 17.03 -13.90
CA GLN A 299 8.92 16.79 -15.34
C GLN A 299 7.74 17.59 -15.89
N GLN A 300 6.58 17.52 -15.25
CA GLN A 300 5.40 18.30 -15.65
C GLN A 300 5.66 19.81 -15.65
N LEU A 301 6.35 20.32 -14.61
CA LEU A 301 6.73 21.73 -14.55
C LEU A 301 7.70 22.13 -15.68
N THR A 302 8.66 21.25 -15.98
CA THR A 302 9.63 21.47 -17.06
C THR A 302 8.93 21.49 -18.42
N GLU A 303 8.02 20.56 -18.67
CA GLU A 303 7.21 20.51 -19.88
C GLU A 303 6.32 21.75 -20.02
N ALA A 304 5.65 22.17 -18.94
CA ALA A 304 4.84 23.39 -18.95
C ALA A 304 5.69 24.63 -19.24
N SER A 305 6.87 24.75 -18.61
CA SER A 305 7.83 25.83 -18.86
C SER A 305 8.28 25.87 -20.31
N ASN A 306 8.63 24.71 -20.89
CA ASN A 306 9.01 24.61 -22.29
C ASN A 306 7.88 25.03 -23.24
N ARG A 307 6.63 24.63 -22.96
CA ARG A 307 5.46 25.06 -23.77
C ARG A 307 5.26 26.57 -23.73
N VAL A 308 5.40 27.19 -22.55
CA VAL A 308 5.31 28.65 -22.41
C VAL A 308 6.43 29.33 -23.21
N LYS A 309 7.67 28.85 -23.07
CA LYS A 309 8.83 29.37 -23.81
C LYS A 309 8.62 29.27 -25.33
N GLU A 310 8.16 28.12 -25.83
CA GLU A 310 7.87 27.92 -27.25
C GLU A 310 6.74 28.85 -27.74
N GLY A 311 5.67 29.01 -26.96
CA GLY A 311 4.58 29.94 -27.27
C GLY A 311 5.05 31.39 -27.36
N LEU A 312 5.95 31.80 -26.46
CA LEU A 312 6.53 33.15 -26.48
C LEU A 312 7.44 33.38 -27.68
N ILE A 313 8.27 32.40 -28.04
CA ILE A 313 9.09 32.47 -29.26
C ILE A 313 8.18 32.66 -30.48
N ALA A 314 7.13 31.85 -30.61
CA ALA A 314 6.17 31.96 -31.70
C ALA A 314 5.47 33.33 -31.72
N PHE A 315 5.08 33.86 -30.56
CA PHE A 315 4.50 35.20 -30.45
C PHE A 315 5.48 36.30 -30.92
N PHE A 316 6.75 36.25 -30.50
CA PHE A 316 7.75 37.21 -30.94
C PHE A 316 8.08 37.08 -32.42
N ASP A 317 8.06 35.87 -32.98
CA ASP A 317 8.22 35.66 -34.42
C ASP A 317 7.06 36.26 -35.23
N ILE A 318 5.84 36.30 -34.69
CA ILE A 318 4.70 37.00 -35.30
C ILE A 318 4.84 38.53 -35.18
N LEU A 319 5.32 39.03 -34.04
CA LEU A 319 5.49 40.47 -33.83
C LEU A 319 6.63 41.10 -34.65
N ARG A 320 7.66 40.32 -34.99
CA ARG A 320 8.85 40.84 -35.71
C ARG A 320 8.49 41.43 -37.08
N PRO A 321 7.78 40.73 -37.99
CA PRO A 321 7.33 41.32 -39.25
C PRO A 321 6.43 42.54 -39.07
N TYR A 322 5.59 42.56 -38.03
CA TYR A 322 4.74 43.72 -37.73
C TYR A 322 5.59 44.95 -37.37
N LYS A 323 6.62 44.78 -36.53
CA LYS A 323 7.55 45.88 -36.21
C LYS A 323 8.33 46.35 -37.44
N GLU A 324 8.86 45.42 -38.23
CA GLU A 324 9.59 45.75 -39.47
C GLU A 324 8.70 46.53 -40.45
N ALA A 325 7.45 46.10 -40.65
CA ALA A 325 6.50 46.82 -41.50
C ALA A 325 6.14 48.21 -40.96
N LYS A 326 6.01 48.37 -39.63
CA LYS A 326 5.78 49.67 -38.99
C LYS A 326 6.95 50.63 -39.20
N GLU A 327 8.19 50.14 -39.05
CA GLU A 327 9.40 50.92 -39.29
C GLU A 327 9.55 51.32 -40.77
N GLU A 328 9.24 50.42 -41.70
CA GLU A 328 9.26 50.70 -43.13
C GLU A 328 8.23 51.78 -43.51
N ALA A 329 6.99 51.68 -43.00
CA ALA A 329 5.93 52.66 -43.21
C ALA A 329 6.32 54.07 -42.71
N ALA A 330 6.97 54.15 -41.54
CA ALA A 330 7.48 55.41 -40.99
C ALA A 330 8.53 56.05 -41.93
N GLY A 331 9.37 55.24 -42.58
CA GLY A 331 10.33 55.69 -43.59
C GLY A 331 9.70 56.34 -44.83
N TYR A 332 8.45 56.01 -45.13
CA TYR A 332 7.66 56.64 -46.20
C TYR A 332 6.83 57.84 -45.72
N GLY A 333 6.97 58.26 -44.45
CA GLY A 333 6.18 59.34 -43.86
C GLY A 333 4.73 58.96 -43.55
N ILE A 334 4.42 57.65 -43.53
CA ILE A 334 3.12 57.13 -43.12
C ILE A 334 3.19 56.89 -41.61
N SER A 335 2.59 57.79 -40.83
CA SER A 335 2.32 57.54 -39.42
C SER A 335 1.19 56.50 -39.32
N LEU A 336 1.51 55.29 -38.89
CA LEU A 336 0.51 54.40 -38.31
C LEU A 336 0.28 54.92 -36.89
N ASP A 337 -0.63 55.88 -36.76
CA ASP A 337 -0.95 56.53 -35.48
C ASP A 337 -1.22 55.49 -34.39
N GLU A 338 -0.70 55.78 -33.20
CA GLU A 338 -0.50 54.87 -32.06
C GLU A 338 -1.80 54.39 -31.39
N ASP A 339 -2.96 54.85 -31.84
CA ASP A 339 -4.22 54.80 -31.10
C ASP A 339 -4.93 53.44 -31.04
N ASP A 340 -4.50 52.41 -31.79
CA ASP A 340 -5.24 51.13 -31.79
C ASP A 340 -4.54 49.93 -31.13
N LEU A 341 -3.23 49.97 -30.81
CA LEU A 341 -2.53 48.80 -30.25
C LEU A 341 -1.36 49.08 -29.28
N ALA A 342 -0.95 50.34 -29.05
CA ALA A 342 0.34 50.63 -28.41
C ALA A 342 0.29 51.10 -26.94
N GLU A 343 -0.87 51.36 -26.35
CA GLU A 343 -0.98 51.74 -24.93
C GLU A 343 -1.69 50.68 -24.09
N ASP A 344 -1.35 49.40 -24.25
CA ASP A 344 -1.57 48.47 -23.16
C ASP A 344 -0.27 48.33 -22.34
N PRO A 345 -0.06 49.18 -21.31
CA PRO A 345 1.11 49.08 -20.43
C PRO A 345 1.26 47.69 -19.81
N ASP A 346 0.22 46.86 -19.82
CA ASP A 346 0.29 45.48 -19.38
C ASP A 346 1.16 44.62 -20.30
N VAL A 347 1.25 44.90 -21.61
CA VAL A 347 2.08 44.12 -22.56
C VAL A 347 3.56 44.41 -22.37
N GLU A 348 3.94 45.67 -22.19
CA GLU A 348 5.34 46.04 -21.94
C GLU A 348 5.81 45.59 -20.55
N LEU A 349 4.92 45.65 -19.55
CA LEU A 349 5.15 45.10 -18.22
C LEU A 349 5.27 43.57 -18.25
N LEU A 350 4.42 42.88 -19.03
CA LEU A 350 4.50 41.44 -19.26
C LEU A 350 5.84 41.06 -19.87
N VAL A 351 6.29 41.76 -20.92
CA VAL A 351 7.57 41.50 -21.58
C VAL A 351 8.75 41.71 -20.62
N ARG A 352 8.74 42.77 -19.81
CA ARG A 352 9.79 43.03 -18.80
C ARG A 352 9.83 41.98 -17.71
N GLN A 353 8.68 41.64 -17.12
CA GLN A 353 8.59 40.60 -16.09
C GLN A 353 9.01 39.23 -16.62
N LEU A 354 8.80 38.97 -17.92
CA LEU A 354 9.25 37.76 -18.58
C LEU A 354 10.76 37.68 -18.82
N VAL A 355 11.39 38.80 -19.15
CA VAL A 355 12.85 38.88 -19.30
C VAL A 355 13.57 38.74 -17.96
N GLU A 356 12.94 39.16 -16.86
CA GLU A 356 13.47 38.96 -15.50
C GLU A 356 13.24 37.55 -14.95
N PHE A 357 12.26 36.81 -15.49
CA PHE A 357 11.94 35.44 -15.08
C PHE A 357 12.77 34.36 -15.79
N LEU A 358 13.24 34.64 -17.01
CA LEU A 358 14.17 33.80 -17.78
C LEU A 358 15.62 34.00 -17.34
#